data_AF-A0A316TSZ8-F1
#
_entry.id   AF-A0A316TSZ8-F1
#
_cell.length_a   1.000
_cell.length_b   1.000
_cell.length_c   1.000
_cell.angle_alpha   90.00
_cell.angle_beta   90.00
_cell.angle_gamma   90.00
#
_symmetry.space_group_name_H-M   'P 1'
#
loop_
_entity.id
_entity.type
_entity.pdbx_description
1 polymer ?
#
loop_
_entity_poly.entity_id
_entity_poly.type
_entity_poly.pdbx_seq_one_letter_code
_entity_poly.pdbx_strand_id
1 'polypeptide(L)'
;MLGWAHIQLDNVTQEERNKVFEALLWYCEQDTLAIVMIFQYWESLMNKEMNTDIRRLLNYCAENGRVCPMPHKWKQLYELLPNTKRKLNGGFDPPAPLILSAWHHSSNFQKIMRLKEHIEWAVEQGSLETIAQYLYSLDEEDWFYQNH
;
A
#
# COMPACT_ATOMS: atom_id res chain seq x y z
N MET A 1 25.04 -21.22 41.38
CA MET A 1 25.13 -21.04 39.92
C MET A 1 26.37 -20.23 39.47
N LEU A 2 27.37 -19.98 40.34
CA LEU A 2 28.60 -19.22 40.00
C LEU A 2 29.85 -20.11 39.77
N GLY A 3 29.78 -21.40 40.11
CA GLY A 3 30.94 -22.30 40.02
C GLY A 3 31.32 -22.75 38.61
N TRP A 4 30.38 -22.75 37.65
CA TRP A 4 30.65 -23.17 36.26
C TRP A 4 31.20 -22.04 35.38
N ALA A 5 30.86 -20.78 35.68
CA ALA A 5 31.37 -19.62 34.95
C ALA A 5 32.86 -19.36 35.23
N HIS A 6 33.32 -19.64 36.46
CA HIS A 6 34.74 -19.55 36.83
C HIS A 6 35.60 -20.57 36.06
N ILE A 7 35.18 -21.83 36.00
CA ILE A 7 35.95 -22.91 35.36
C ILE A 7 36.15 -22.70 33.84
N GLN A 8 35.20 -22.04 33.16
CA GLN A 8 35.33 -21.75 31.72
C GLN A 8 36.15 -20.50 31.40
N LEU A 9 36.38 -19.59 32.37
CA LEU A 9 37.02 -18.29 32.13
C LEU A 9 38.34 -18.09 32.90
N ASP A 10 38.66 -18.94 33.88
CA ASP A 10 39.85 -18.82 34.74
C ASP A 10 41.16 -19.09 33.99
N ASN A 11 41.13 -19.85 32.88
CA ASN A 11 42.31 -20.15 32.05
C ASN A 11 42.41 -19.30 30.77
N VAL A 12 41.56 -18.29 30.62
CA VAL A 12 41.54 -17.43 29.43
C VAL A 12 42.40 -16.21 29.70
N THR A 13 43.38 -15.94 28.85
CA THR A 13 44.24 -14.76 28.97
C THR A 13 43.42 -13.49 28.76
N GLN A 14 43.89 -12.34 29.27
CA GLN A 14 43.19 -11.06 29.05
C GLN A 14 43.07 -10.74 27.55
N GLU A 15 44.05 -11.15 26.75
CA GLU A 15 44.03 -10.99 25.29
C GLU A 15 42.90 -11.80 24.64
N GLU A 16 42.73 -13.06 25.03
CA GLU A 16 41.64 -13.91 24.55
C GLU A 16 40.27 -13.38 25.01
N ARG A 17 40.16 -12.85 26.24
CA ARG A 17 38.94 -12.19 26.71
C ARG A 17 38.56 -10.99 25.85
N ASN A 18 39.53 -10.15 25.51
CA ASN A 18 39.30 -8.99 24.64
C ASN A 18 38.89 -9.44 23.23
N LYS A 19 39.51 -10.49 22.67
CA LYS A 19 39.12 -11.06 21.37
C LYS A 19 37.70 -11.62 21.37
N VAL A 20 37.30 -12.33 22.43
CA VAL A 20 35.93 -12.83 22.58
C VAL A 20 34.93 -11.69 22.71
N PHE A 21 35.27 -10.64 23.45
CA PHE A 21 34.42 -9.46 23.59
C PHE A 21 34.22 -8.72 22.25
N GLU A 22 35.30 -8.46 21.51
CA GLU A 22 35.23 -7.88 20.16
C GLU A 22 34.41 -8.75 19.19
N ALA A 23 34.57 -10.08 19.25
CA ALA A 23 33.80 -11.00 18.43
C ALA A 23 32.30 -10.99 18.77
N LEU A 24 31.94 -10.86 20.05
CA LEU A 24 30.55 -10.74 20.49
C LEU A 24 29.93 -9.41 20.09
N LEU A 25 30.69 -8.31 20.15
CA LEU A 25 30.25 -7.01 19.64
C LEU A 25 29.99 -7.07 18.13
N TRP A 26 30.92 -7.65 17.37
CA TRP A 26 30.76 -7.85 15.93
C TRP A 26 29.55 -8.74 15.62
N TYR A 27 29.34 -9.82 16.37
CA TYR A 27 28.17 -10.68 16.23
C TYR A 27 26.86 -9.94 16.50
N CYS A 28 26.78 -9.16 17.58
CA CYS A 28 25.61 -8.32 17.88
C CYS A 28 25.34 -7.26 16.80
N GLU A 29 26.39 -6.66 16.23
CA GLU A 29 26.27 -5.73 15.10
C GLU A 29 25.79 -6.45 13.83
N GLN A 30 26.33 -7.63 13.51
CA GLN A 30 25.91 -8.44 12.38
C GLN A 30 24.46 -8.93 12.52
N ASP A 31 24.03 -9.33 13.71
CA ASP A 31 22.65 -9.74 13.96
C ASP A 31 21.68 -8.56 13.79
N THR A 32 22.08 -7.37 14.26
CA THR A 32 21.28 -6.16 14.07
C THR A 32 21.20 -5.78 12.58
N LEU A 33 22.32 -5.85 11.85
CA LEU A 33 22.35 -5.62 10.41
C LEU A 33 21.51 -6.65 9.64
N ALA A 34 21.57 -7.93 10.02
CA ALA A 34 20.76 -8.99 9.42
C ALA A 34 19.26 -8.73 9.62
N ILE A 35 18.83 -8.33 10.83
CA ILE A 35 17.44 -7.98 11.11
C ILE A 35 16.99 -6.77 10.26
N VAL A 36 17.82 -5.73 10.16
CA VAL A 36 17.51 -4.55 9.32
C VAL A 36 17.40 -4.93 7.85
N MET A 37 18.34 -5.73 7.32
CA MET A 37 18.29 -6.18 5.93
C MET A 37 17.07 -7.05 5.64
N ILE A 38 16.70 -7.93 6.56
CA ILE A 38 15.48 -8.74 6.46
C ILE A 38 14.26 -7.82 6.40
N PHE A 39 14.13 -6.87 7.33
CA PHE A 39 13.00 -5.93 7.35
C PHE A 39 12.91 -5.12 6.06
N GLN A 40 14.02 -4.54 5.59
CA GLN A 40 14.07 -3.78 4.33
C GLN A 40 13.70 -4.64 3.12
N TYR A 41 14.12 -5.90 3.10
CA TYR A 41 13.76 -6.83 2.04
C TYR A 41 12.25 -7.14 2.05
N TRP A 42 11.67 -7.41 3.23
CA TRP A 42 10.22 -7.58 3.37
C TRP A 42 9.46 -6.34 2.95
N GLU A 43 9.88 -5.15 3.38
CA GLU A 43 9.29 -3.88 2.97
C GLU A 43 9.35 -3.70 1.45
N SER A 44 10.48 -4.01 0.82
CA SER A 44 10.65 -3.98 -0.64
C SER A 44 9.72 -4.96 -1.35
N LEU A 45 9.59 -6.19 -0.83
CA LEU A 45 8.67 -7.19 -1.37
C LEU A 45 7.21 -6.76 -1.25
N MET A 46 6.78 -6.30 -0.08
CA MET A 46 5.42 -5.81 0.16
C MET A 46 5.10 -4.62 -0.74
N ASN A 47 6.02 -3.67 -0.89
CA ASN A 47 5.86 -2.53 -1.79
C ASN A 47 5.74 -2.95 -3.26
N LYS A 48 6.50 -3.97 -3.67
CA LYS A 48 6.42 -4.52 -5.04
C LYS A 48 5.09 -5.24 -5.29
N GLU A 49 4.62 -6.03 -4.33
CA GLU A 49 3.34 -6.73 -4.41
C GLU A 49 2.18 -5.73 -4.50
N MET A 50 2.12 -4.76 -3.59
CA MET A 50 1.11 -3.70 -3.58
C MET A 50 1.10 -2.90 -4.90
N ASN A 51 2.27 -2.56 -5.46
CA ASN A 51 2.36 -1.88 -6.76
C ASN A 51 1.83 -2.76 -7.90
N THR A 52 2.02 -4.08 -7.80
CA THR A 52 1.49 -5.05 -8.76
C THR A 52 -0.03 -5.12 -8.68
N ASP A 53 -0.61 -5.15 -7.49
CA ASP A 53 -2.06 -5.21 -7.29
C ASP A 53 -2.77 -3.95 -7.77
N ILE A 54 -2.23 -2.78 -7.45
CA ILE A 54 -2.75 -1.49 -7.94
C ILE A 54 -2.71 -1.45 -9.47
N ARG A 55 -1.57 -1.83 -10.07
CA ARG A 55 -1.44 -1.89 -11.54
C ARG A 55 -2.44 -2.85 -12.16
N ARG A 56 -2.64 -4.02 -11.56
CA ARG A 56 -3.61 -5.01 -12.03
C ARG A 56 -5.03 -4.44 -12.01
N LEU A 57 -5.42 -3.80 -10.91
CA LEU A 57 -6.75 -3.20 -10.79
C LEU A 57 -6.94 -2.03 -11.77
N LEU A 58 -5.94 -1.15 -11.90
CA LEU A 58 -5.98 -0.04 -12.86
C LEU A 58 -6.07 -0.53 -14.30
N ASN A 59 -5.35 -1.60 -14.65
CA ASN A 59 -5.45 -2.22 -15.96
C ASN A 59 -6.85 -2.78 -16.20
N TYR A 60 -7.42 -3.52 -15.24
CA TYR A 60 -8.79 -4.01 -15.32
C TYR A 60 -9.82 -2.89 -15.53
N CYS A 61 -9.65 -1.75 -14.84
CA CYS A 61 -10.51 -0.58 -14.99
C CYS A 61 -10.37 0.13 -16.35
N ALA A 62 -9.30 -0.14 -17.10
CA ALA A 62 -9.03 0.44 -18.41
C ALA A 62 -9.26 -0.55 -19.57
N GLU A 63 -9.46 -1.83 -19.27
CA GLU A 63 -9.73 -2.88 -20.27
C GLU A 63 -10.98 -2.54 -21.10
N ASN A 64 -10.98 -2.97 -22.36
CA ASN A 64 -12.08 -2.78 -23.32
C ASN A 64 -12.54 -1.31 -23.50
N GLY A 65 -11.69 -0.33 -23.12
CA GLY A 65 -12.01 1.08 -23.24
C GLY A 65 -12.90 1.62 -22.13
N ARG A 66 -12.98 0.92 -20.99
CA ARG A 66 -13.61 1.44 -19.75
C ARG A 66 -12.87 2.70 -19.29
N VAL A 67 -13.65 3.69 -18.85
CA VAL A 67 -13.16 5.00 -18.39
C VAL A 67 -13.36 5.13 -16.89
N CYS A 68 -14.58 4.86 -16.43
CA CYS A 68 -14.96 4.85 -15.02
C CYS A 68 -16.31 4.15 -14.84
N PRO A 69 -16.73 3.81 -13.61
CA PRO A 69 -18.10 3.39 -13.35
C PRO A 69 -19.12 4.48 -13.72
N MET A 70 -20.34 4.06 -14.07
CA MET A 70 -21.49 4.92 -14.27
C MET A 70 -21.80 5.71 -12.98
N PRO A 71 -22.40 6.93 -13.08
CA PRO A 71 -22.50 7.84 -11.94
C PRO A 71 -23.06 7.25 -10.64
N HIS A 72 -24.09 6.41 -10.75
CA HIS A 72 -24.71 5.77 -9.59
C HIS A 72 -23.78 4.75 -8.91
N LYS A 73 -23.08 3.91 -9.68
CA LYS A 73 -22.09 2.96 -9.17
C LYS A 73 -20.84 3.65 -8.67
N TRP A 74 -20.44 4.77 -9.28
CA TRP A 74 -19.28 5.51 -8.82
C TRP A 74 -19.55 6.18 -7.47
N LYS A 75 -20.79 6.66 -7.25
CA LYS A 75 -21.22 7.14 -5.94
C LYS A 75 -21.14 6.02 -4.88
N GLN A 76 -21.64 4.82 -5.18
CA GLN A 76 -21.56 3.67 -4.29
C GLN A 76 -20.11 3.29 -3.96
N LEU A 77 -19.21 3.28 -4.96
CA LEU A 77 -17.78 3.08 -4.74
C LEU A 77 -17.21 4.10 -3.75
N TYR A 78 -17.55 5.38 -3.93
CA TYR A 78 -17.05 6.45 -3.08
C TYR A 78 -17.54 6.32 -1.63
N GLU A 79 -18.77 5.84 -1.42
CA GLU A 79 -19.33 5.58 -0.09
C GLU A 79 -18.63 4.41 0.63
N LEU A 80 -17.98 3.51 -0.11
CA LEU A 80 -17.15 2.44 0.46
C LEU A 80 -15.76 2.92 0.91
N LEU A 81 -15.32 4.12 0.49
CA LEU A 81 -14.01 4.63 0.87
C LEU A 81 -13.99 5.05 2.35
N PRO A 82 -13.04 4.54 3.15
CA PRO A 82 -12.92 4.94 4.55
C PRO A 82 -12.34 6.35 4.68
N ASN A 83 -12.60 6.97 5.83
CA ASN A 83 -11.98 8.22 6.26
C ASN A 83 -12.15 9.41 5.30
N THR A 84 -13.21 9.42 4.48
CA THR A 84 -13.54 10.57 3.62
C THR A 84 -13.82 11.79 4.50
N LYS A 85 -13.08 12.89 4.31
CA LYS A 85 -13.17 14.10 5.15
C LYS A 85 -13.47 15.32 4.32
N ARG A 86 -14.25 16.24 4.87
CA ARG A 86 -14.46 17.55 4.27
C ARG A 86 -13.27 18.46 4.57
N LYS A 87 -12.74 19.13 3.54
CA LYS A 87 -11.64 20.09 3.70
C LYS A 87 -12.15 21.41 4.28
N LEU A 88 -11.26 22.13 4.99
CA LEU A 88 -11.55 23.45 5.55
C LEU A 88 -11.88 24.50 4.47
N ASN A 89 -11.22 24.40 3.30
CA ASN A 89 -11.45 25.29 2.15
C ASN A 89 -12.57 24.79 1.21
N GLY A 90 -13.34 23.78 1.62
CA GLY A 90 -14.38 23.16 0.80
C GLY A 90 -13.86 21.98 -0.03
N GLY A 91 -14.79 21.10 -0.44
CA GLY A 91 -14.46 19.83 -1.07
C GLY A 91 -14.16 18.72 -0.05
N PHE A 92 -13.67 17.58 -0.56
CA PHE A 92 -13.41 16.36 0.21
C PHE A 92 -12.01 15.80 -0.09
N ASP A 93 -11.46 15.05 0.86
CA ASP A 93 -10.34 14.10 0.69
C ASP A 93 -10.86 12.68 0.90
N PRO A 94 -10.78 11.79 -0.10
CA PRO A 94 -10.38 12.06 -1.49
C PRO A 94 -11.45 12.93 -2.19
N PRO A 95 -11.14 13.60 -3.32
CA PRO A 95 -12.10 14.44 -4.02
C PRO A 95 -13.34 13.66 -4.43
N ALA A 96 -14.53 14.27 -4.36
CA ALA A 96 -15.78 13.61 -4.71
C ALA A 96 -15.78 13.10 -6.18
N PRO A 97 -16.53 12.04 -6.51
CA PRO A 97 -16.62 11.53 -7.88
C PRO A 97 -17.20 12.61 -8.82
N LEU A 98 -16.79 12.59 -10.08
CA LEU A 98 -17.24 13.56 -11.10
C LEU A 98 -18.63 13.22 -11.62
N ILE A 99 -19.64 13.27 -10.73
CA ILE A 99 -21.04 12.94 -11.02
C ILE A 99 -21.91 14.20 -11.15
N LEU A 100 -23.20 14.03 -11.44
CA LEU A 100 -24.18 15.12 -11.63
C LEU A 100 -23.73 16.09 -12.75
N SER A 101 -23.70 17.41 -12.50
CA SER A 101 -23.25 18.38 -13.50
C SER A 101 -21.79 18.16 -13.92
N ALA A 102 -20.92 17.78 -12.99
CA ALA A 102 -19.51 17.52 -13.29
C ALA A 102 -19.30 16.34 -14.26
N TRP A 103 -20.25 15.41 -14.34
CA TRP A 103 -20.22 14.29 -15.27
C TRP A 103 -20.18 14.76 -16.73
N HIS A 104 -21.03 15.72 -17.06
CA HIS A 104 -21.18 16.23 -18.43
C HIS A 104 -20.09 17.23 -18.83
N HIS A 105 -19.42 17.85 -17.86
CA HIS A 105 -18.39 18.86 -18.09
C HIS A 105 -16.96 18.35 -17.96
N SER A 106 -16.77 17.07 -17.63
CA SER A 106 -15.45 16.47 -17.48
C SER A 106 -15.05 15.63 -18.70
N SER A 107 -13.79 15.68 -19.08
CA SER A 107 -13.23 14.80 -20.12
C SER A 107 -13.04 13.37 -19.60
N ASN A 108 -12.91 12.39 -20.51
CA ASN A 108 -12.63 10.99 -20.14
C ASN A 108 -11.34 10.87 -19.33
N PHE A 109 -10.31 11.66 -19.67
CA PHE A 109 -9.06 11.72 -18.93
C PHE A 109 -9.29 12.18 -17.47
N GLN A 110 -10.10 13.21 -17.25
CA GLN A 110 -10.42 13.67 -15.88
C GLN A 110 -11.17 12.61 -15.09
N LYS A 111 -12.06 11.86 -15.74
CA LYS A 111 -12.78 10.74 -15.11
C LYS A 111 -11.85 9.59 -14.71
N ILE A 112 -10.94 9.19 -15.61
CA ILE A 112 -9.92 8.17 -15.33
C ILE A 112 -9.03 8.60 -14.16
N MET A 113 -8.54 9.84 -14.18
CA MET A 113 -7.68 10.34 -13.10
C MET A 113 -8.42 10.40 -11.77
N ARG A 114 -9.70 10.80 -11.74
CA ARG A 114 -10.49 10.79 -10.51
C ARG A 114 -10.69 9.36 -9.97
N LEU A 115 -10.93 8.38 -10.84
CA LEU A 115 -11.07 7.00 -10.39
C LEU A 115 -9.75 6.48 -9.82
N LYS A 116 -8.63 6.81 -10.49
CA LYS A 116 -7.29 6.47 -10.01
C LYS A 116 -7.02 7.07 -8.62
N GLU A 117 -7.34 8.35 -8.39
CA GLU A 117 -7.21 9.00 -7.08
C GLU A 117 -7.99 8.25 -5.98
N HIS A 118 -9.17 7.72 -6.31
CA HIS A 118 -9.95 6.93 -5.35
C HIS A 118 -9.32 5.57 -5.04
N ILE A 119 -8.73 4.90 -6.05
CA ILE A 119 -8.02 3.64 -5.86
C ILE A 119 -6.75 3.87 -5.03
N GLU A 120 -6.00 4.91 -5.31
CA GLU A 120 -4.81 5.31 -4.52
C GLU A 120 -5.20 5.64 -3.07
N TRP A 121 -6.31 6.36 -2.85
CA TRP A 121 -6.84 6.58 -1.50
C TRP A 121 -7.18 5.26 -0.80
N ALA A 122 -7.82 4.32 -1.50
CA ALA A 122 -8.15 3.02 -0.92
C ALA A 122 -6.90 2.27 -0.44
N VAL A 123 -5.78 2.37 -1.17
CA VAL A 123 -4.48 1.82 -0.78
C VAL A 123 -3.98 2.46 0.50
N GLU A 124 -3.93 3.80 0.54
CA GLU A 124 -3.45 4.55 1.71
C GLU A 124 -4.24 4.22 2.98
N GLN A 125 -5.53 3.89 2.83
CA GLN A 125 -6.40 3.51 3.94
C GLN A 125 -6.50 2.00 4.19
N GLY A 126 -5.74 1.16 3.49
CA GLY A 126 -5.75 -0.30 3.66
C GLY A 126 -7.06 -0.98 3.24
N SER A 127 -7.79 -0.38 2.30
CA SER A 127 -9.11 -0.82 1.82
C SER A 127 -9.15 -1.20 0.33
N LEU A 128 -7.98 -1.42 -0.29
CA LEU A 128 -7.85 -1.77 -1.71
C LEU A 128 -8.68 -3.02 -2.08
N GLU A 129 -8.62 -4.07 -1.25
CA GLU A 129 -9.34 -5.33 -1.47
C GLU A 129 -10.84 -5.11 -1.64
N THR A 130 -11.47 -4.33 -0.73
CA THR A 130 -12.90 -4.02 -0.77
C THR A 130 -13.29 -3.28 -2.05
N ILE A 131 -12.47 -2.29 -2.45
CA ILE A 131 -12.71 -1.51 -3.68
C ILE A 131 -12.49 -2.38 -4.92
N ALA A 132 -11.48 -3.24 -4.93
CA ALA A 132 -11.22 -4.17 -6.02
C ALA A 132 -12.39 -5.15 -6.19
N GLN A 133 -12.85 -5.78 -5.12
CA GLN A 133 -14.00 -6.71 -5.13
C GLN A 133 -15.26 -6.02 -5.67
N TYR A 134 -15.54 -4.79 -5.24
CA TYR A 134 -16.66 -4.02 -5.77
C TYR A 134 -16.52 -3.74 -7.27
N LEU A 135 -15.34 -3.31 -7.74
CA LEU A 135 -15.10 -3.05 -9.17
C LEU A 135 -15.17 -4.32 -10.02
N TYR A 136 -14.74 -5.46 -9.49
CA TYR A 136 -14.86 -6.75 -10.16
C TYR A 136 -16.30 -7.27 -10.23
N SER A 137 -17.20 -6.78 -9.36
CA SER A 137 -18.60 -7.17 -9.37
C SER A 137 -19.49 -6.31 -10.27
N LEU A 138 -18.94 -5.29 -10.93
CA LEU A 138 -19.70 -4.43 -11.85
C LEU A 138 -19.90 -5.12 -13.20
N ASP A 139 -21.14 -5.10 -13.69
CA ASP A 139 -21.47 -5.60 -15.03
C ASP A 139 -21.03 -4.61 -16.12
N GLU A 140 -21.01 -5.02 -17.39
CA GLU A 140 -20.57 -4.16 -18.50
C GLU A 140 -21.36 -2.85 -18.61
N GLU A 141 -22.67 -2.86 -18.31
CA GLU A 141 -23.56 -1.68 -18.34
C GLU A 141 -23.28 -0.67 -17.22
N ASP A 142 -22.60 -1.12 -16.17
CA ASP A 142 -22.21 -0.31 -15.03
C ASP A 142 -20.95 0.53 -15.30
N TRP A 143 -20.32 0.35 -16.46
CA TRP A 143 -19.15 1.09 -16.90
C TRP A 143 -19.50 2.14 -17.95
N PHE A 144 -18.81 3.27 -17.87
CA PHE A 144 -18.76 4.27 -18.93
C PHE A 144 -17.54 4.01 -19.81
N TYR A 145 -17.72 4.07 -21.14
CA TYR A 145 -16.71 3.74 -22.13
C TYR A 145 -16.29 4.97 -22.94
N GLN A 146 -15.08 4.92 -23.50
CA GLN A 146 -14.50 6.04 -24.25
C GLN A 146 -15.27 6.42 -25.53
N ASN A 147 -16.04 5.49 -26.10
CA ASN A 147 -16.74 5.64 -27.40
C ASN A 147 -18.23 6.00 -27.26
N HIS A 148 -18.66 6.52 -26.10
CA HIS A 148 -20.05 6.90 -25.84
C HIS A 148 -20.31 8.41 -25.85
#